data_AF-A0A7H0Y1N9-F1
#
_entry.id   AF-A0A7H0Y1N9-F1
#
_cell.length_a   1.000
_cell.length_b   1.000
_cell.length_c   1.000
_cell.angle_alpha   90.00
_cell.angle_beta   90.00
_cell.angle_gamma   90.00
#
_symmetry.space_group_name_H-M   'P 1'
#
loop_
_entity.id
_entity.type
_entity.pdbx_description
1 polymer ?
#
loop_
_entity_poly.entity_id
_entity_poly.type
_entity_poly.pdbx_seq_one_letter_code
_entity_poly.pdbx_strand_id
1 'polypeptide(L)' 'MNHTYKVLKSDIELFAAALSQVRVYVVQPLDEDLIDIVDYGGPIERYTPESIKINGSYYFRKQFEFRVDVKKGSTGI' A
#
# COMPACT_ATOMS: atom_id res chain seq x y z
N MET A 1 -9.77 -16.60 4.66
CA MET A 1 -10.34 -15.26 4.41
C MET A 1 -9.81 -14.75 3.09
N ASN A 2 -10.67 -14.46 2.11
CA ASN A 2 -10.24 -13.89 0.82
C ASN A 2 -9.91 -12.42 1.08
N HIS A 3 -8.65 -12.11 1.37
CA HIS A 3 -8.24 -10.71 1.45
C HIS A 3 -8.41 -10.08 0.07
N THR A 4 -9.31 -9.11 -0.03
CA THR A 4 -9.53 -8.29 -1.24
C THR A 4 -8.38 -7.32 -1.49
N TYR A 5 -7.30 -7.39 -0.71
CA TYR A 5 -6.16 -6.50 -0.76
C TYR A 5 -4.83 -7.25 -0.67
N LYS A 6 -3.77 -6.62 -1.17
CA LYS A 6 -2.38 -7.06 -1.07
C LYS A 6 -1.59 -6.03 -0.26
N VAL A 7 -0.82 -6.50 0.72
CA VAL A 7 0.15 -5.66 1.45
C VAL A 7 1.44 -5.54 0.63
N LEU A 8 1.93 -4.32 0.43
CA LEU A 8 3.19 -4.05 -0.25
C LEU A 8 4.32 -3.99 0.79
N LYS A 9 5.26 -4.94 0.74
CA LYS A 9 6.37 -5.01 1.72
C LYS A 9 7.72 -4.74 1.06
N SER A 10 7.90 -5.23 -0.15
CA SER A 10 9.17 -5.17 -0.87
C SER A 10 9.26 -3.97 -1.82
N ASP A 11 10.48 -3.55 -2.11
CA ASP A 11 10.74 -2.44 -3.04
C ASP A 11 10.21 -2.73 -4.44
N ILE A 12 10.19 -4.00 -4.86
CA ILE A 12 9.66 -4.41 -6.16
C ILE A 12 8.13 -4.24 -6.23
N GLU A 13 7.44 -4.47 -5.11
CA GLU A 13 5.99 -4.27 -5.01
C GLU A 13 5.63 -2.79 -4.98
N LEU A 14 6.42 -1.99 -4.26
CA LEU A 14 6.30 -0.53 -4.25
C LEU A 14 6.59 0.05 -5.63
N PHE A 15 7.61 -0.45 -6.32
CA PHE A 15 7.93 -0.08 -7.69
C PHE A 15 6.79 -0.44 -8.65
N ALA A 16 6.25 -1.65 -8.58
CA ALA A 16 5.13 -2.07 -9.42
C ALA A 16 3.87 -1.23 -9.17
N ALA A 17 3.57 -0.91 -7.91
CA ALA A 17 2.43 -0.07 -7.55
C ALA A 17 2.61 1.37 -8.04
N ALA A 18 3.80 1.94 -7.89
CA ALA A 18 4.15 3.25 -8.44
C ALA A 18 4.05 3.24 -9.96
N LEU A 19 4.62 2.25 -10.64
CA LEU A 19 4.58 2.14 -12.10
C LEU A 19 3.14 2.01 -12.64
N SER A 20 2.31 1.24 -11.94
CA SER A 20 0.91 1.01 -12.32
C SER A 20 -0.02 2.16 -11.93
N GLN A 21 0.49 3.17 -11.21
CA GLN A 21 -0.28 4.31 -10.69
C GLN A 21 -1.55 3.87 -9.92
N VAL A 22 -1.47 2.73 -9.23
CA VAL A 22 -2.60 2.21 -8.45
C VAL A 22 -2.72 2.95 -7.13
N ARG A 23 -3.95 3.01 -6.60
CA ARG A 23 -4.22 3.59 -5.29
C ARG A 23 -3.64 2.71 -4.19
N VAL A 24 -2.79 3.30 -3.36
CA VAL A 24 -2.23 2.67 -2.16
C VAL A 24 -2.86 3.30 -0.93
N TYR A 25 -3.52 2.48 -0.13
CA TYR A 25 -4.08 2.85 1.17
C TYR A 25 -3.01 2.70 2.26
N VAL A 26 -3.05 3.58 3.25
CA VAL A 26 -2.19 3.54 4.43
C VAL A 26 -3.02 3.15 5.63
N VAL A 27 -2.62 2.08 6.31
CA VAL A 27 -3.29 1.62 7.53
C VAL A 27 -2.29 1.47 8.66
N GLN A 28 -2.77 1.66 9.89
CA GLN A 28 -2.01 1.37 11.10
C GLN A 28 -2.56 0.09 11.74
N PRO A 29 -1.73 -0.95 11.93
CA PRO A 29 -2.14 -2.11 12.70
C PRO A 29 -2.23 -1.71 14.18
N LEU A 30 -3.40 -1.91 14.79
CA LEU A 30 -3.65 -1.66 16.21
C LEU A 30 -3.46 -2.95 17.02
N ASP A 31 -4.02 -4.07 16.55
CA ASP A 31 -3.92 -5.42 17.13
C ASP A 31 -3.99 -6.48 15.99
N GLU A 32 -3.90 -7.78 16.31
CA GLU A 32 -3.84 -8.88 15.32
C GLU A 32 -4.91 -8.83 14.23
N ASP A 33 -6.11 -8.32 14.55
CA ASP A 33 -7.25 -8.21 13.62
C ASP A 33 -7.83 -6.79 13.50
N LEU A 34 -7.28 -5.80 14.22
CA LEU A 34 -7.77 -4.42 14.20
C LEU A 34 -6.82 -3.51 13.44
N ILE A 35 -7.36 -2.83 12.44
CA ILE A 35 -6.67 -1.80 11.67
C ILE A 35 -7.41 -0.48 11.77
N ASP A 36 -6.66 0.61 11.74
CA ASP A 36 -7.22 1.93 11.46
C ASP A 36 -6.77 2.42 10.09
N ILE A 37 -7.69 2.98 9.31
CA ILE A 37 -7.38 3.57 8.01
C ILE A 37 -6.89 4.98 8.25
N VAL A 38 -5.57 5.15 8.19
CA VAL A 38 -4.90 6.44 8.40
C VAL A 38 -5.10 7.35 7.20
N ASP A 39 -4.98 6.78 6.00
CA ASP A 39 -5.19 7.51 4.76
C ASP A 39 -5.69 6.58 3.66
N TYR A 40 -6.71 7.01 2.93
CA TYR A 40 -7.12 6.28 1.72
C TYR A 40 -6.11 6.44 0.57
N GLY A 41 -5.16 7.36 0.70
CA GLY A 41 -3.98 7.51 -0.12
C GLY A 41 -4.26 7.71 -1.61
N GLY A 42 -3.29 7.28 -2.41
CA GLY A 42 -3.15 7.60 -3.83
C GLY A 42 -1.97 6.84 -4.44
N PRO A 43 -1.51 7.22 -5.65
CA PRO A 43 -0.32 6.63 -6.24
C PRO A 43 0.93 6.98 -5.42
N ILE A 44 1.92 6.08 -5.44
CA ILE A 44 3.22 6.32 -4.81
C ILE A 44 3.99 7.36 -5.64
N GLU A 45 4.39 8.45 -4.99
CA GLU A 45 5.23 9.49 -5.61
C GLU A 45 6.72 9.15 -5.45
N ARG A 46 7.09 8.55 -4.31
CA ARG A 46 8.47 8.17 -3.98
C ARG A 46 8.47 7.05 -2.94
N TYR A 47 9.46 6.17 -2.99
CA TYR A 47 9.74 5.23 -1.90
C TYR A 47 11.24 5.14 -1.61
N THR A 48 11.56 4.87 -0.35
CA THR A 48 12.90 4.56 0.16
C THR A 48 12.80 3.32 1.05
N PRO A 49 13.93 2.77 1.53
CA PRO A 49 13.90 1.70 2.53
C PRO A 49 13.16 2.07 3.83
N GLU A 50 12.99 3.36 4.12
CA GLU A 50 12.45 3.85 5.39
C GLU A 50 11.04 4.43 5.26
N SER A 51 10.72 5.09 4.15
CA SER A 51 9.46 5.82 3.99
C SER A 51 8.89 5.77 2.58
N ILE A 52 7.59 6.03 2.49
CA ILE A 52 6.84 6.11 1.23
C ILE A 52 6.12 7.45 1.20
N LYS A 53 6.19 8.14 0.07
CA LYS A 53 5.50 9.38 -0.19
C LYS A 53 4.23 9.14 -1.01
N ILE A 54 3.10 9.56 -0.49
CA ILE A 54 1.77 9.43 -1.12
C ILE A 54 1.02 10.75 -0.89
N ASN A 55 0.50 11.38 -1.94
CA ASN A 55 -0.23 12.66 -1.87
C ASN A 55 0.50 13.76 -1.08
N GLY A 56 1.80 13.91 -1.29
CA GLY A 56 2.62 14.89 -0.57
C GLY A 56 3.05 14.49 0.85
N SER A 57 2.40 13.50 1.47
CA SER A 57 2.69 13.03 2.83
C SER A 57 3.68 11.87 2.86
N TYR A 58 4.50 11.80 3.91
CA TYR A 58 5.48 10.72 4.11
C TYR A 58 5.02 9.77 5.24
N TYR A 59 5.10 8.47 4.98
CA TYR A 59 4.72 7.41 5.91
C TYR A 59 5.89 6.45 6.12
N PHE A 60 6.17 6.10 7.37
CA PHE A 60 7.25 5.17 7.72
C PHE A 60 6.86 3.71 7.49
N ARG A 61 7.72 2.97 6.79
CA ARG A 61 7.51 1.55 6.45
C ARG A 61 7.45 0.61 7.66
N LYS A 62 8.00 1.04 8.80
CA LYS A 62 7.99 0.28 10.06
C LYS A 62 6.75 0.53 10.91
N GLN A 63 5.99 1.59 10.63
CA GLN A 63 4.85 2.02 11.45
C GLN A 63 3.50 1.79 10.77
N PHE A 64 3.49 1.83 9.44
CA PHE A 64 2.28 1.70 8.65
C PHE A 64 2.38 0.52 7.68
N GLU A 65 1.22 -0.03 7.35
CA GLU A 65 1.07 -0.96 6.26
C GLU A 65 0.48 -0.26 5.03
N PHE A 66 0.95 -0.70 3.87
CA PHE A 66 0.57 -0.15 2.58
C PHE A 66 -0.19 -1.23 1.81
N ARG A 67 -1.42 -0.92 1.40
CA ARG A 67 -2.34 -1.91 0.84
C ARG A 67 -2.85 -1.45 -0.52
N VAL A 68 -3.04 -2.39 -1.43
CA VAL A 68 -3.71 -2.18 -2.73
C VAL A 68 -4.85 -3.15 -2.87
N ASP A 69 -5.93 -2.76 -3.53
CA ASP A 69 -7.02 -3.68 -3.84
C ASP A 69 -6.60 -4.71 -4.89
N VAL A 70 -6.89 -5.98 -4.62
CA VAL A 70 -6.77 -7.06 -5.58
C VAL A 70 -8.09 -7.16 -6.33
N LYS A 71 -8.21 -6.45 -7.46
CA LYS A 71 -9.36 -6.64 -8.35
C LYS A 71 -9.36 -8.07 -8.89
N LYS A 72 -10.44 -8.80 -8.64
CA LYS A 72 -10.71 -10.11 -9.24
C LYS A 72 -11.06 -9.90 -10.73
N GLY A 73 -10.07 -9.71 -11.60
CA GLY A 73 -10.35 -9.48 -13.03
C GLY A 73 -9.25 -8.93 -13.93
N SER A 74 -7.96 -9.11 -13.62
CA SER A 74 -6.88 -8.72 -14.54
C SER A 74 -5.79 -9.78 -14.67
N THR A 75 -6.20 -11.05 -14.73
CA THR A 75 -5.45 -12.06 -15.48
C THR A 75 -5.61 -11.73 -16.95
N GLY A 76 -4.77 -10.84 -17.45
CA GLY A 76 -4.52 -10.72 -18.89
C GLY A 76 -3.57 -11.84 -19.31
N ILE A 77 -4.15 -12.95 -19.76
CA ILE A 77 -3.61 -13.87 -20.78
C ILE A 77 -4.78 -14.53 -21.48
#